data_AF-A0A418FQZ5-F1
#
_entry.id   AF-A0A418FQZ5-F1
#
_cell.length_a   1.000
_cell.length_b   1.000
_cell.length_c   1.000
_cell.angle_alpha   90.00
_cell.angle_beta   90.00
_cell.angle_gamma   90.00
#
_symmetry.space_group_name_H-M   'P 1'
#
loop_
_entity.id
_entity.type
_entity.pdbx_description
1 polymer ?
#
loop_
_entity_poly.entity_id
_entity_poly.type
_entity_poly.pdbx_seq_one_letter_code
_entity_poly.pdbx_strand_id
1 'polypeptide(L)'
;MEKKAFQSAQYGKSDNMRTTMHGRTSFDMLPIIRRNQQLSSYSLNSVCATFLGQQKEDVPHGIISDLQRGTADDRHRLAVYCLKDAVLPLTLLQKLSYLVNYIEMARVTGVPLDFLIDRGQQIKVYSMLLRKCRGAGLVVPNLPRAGGGGDDMGYEGATVIEPVKAYYTVPIATLDFASLYPSIMQGYNLCYSTLVAPSDIGKLPEDAYQTSPSGDVFVRDTTKKGILPLILEELLSARKQAKRDMATAPDAMSKAVQNGRQLALKISANSVYGFTGANVGQLPCIPIASSVTAYGRDLLLRTREEVEKVFTVANGYKHNAEVIYGDTDSVMVKFGVDSVADAMPLAVEAAKLVSDIFPHPIKLEFEKVYFPYLLMNKKRYCSPNLYI
;
A
#
# COMPACT_ATOMS: atom_id res chain seq x y z
N MET A 1 3.79 -34.07 -7.01
CA MET A 1 3.24 -32.70 -7.10
C MET A 1 2.13 -32.56 -6.08
N GLU A 2 2.12 -31.49 -5.31
CA GLU A 2 1.12 -31.22 -4.27
C GLU A 2 0.15 -30.14 -4.76
N LYS A 3 -1.16 -30.38 -4.62
CA LYS A 3 -2.18 -29.35 -4.86
C LYS A 3 -2.21 -28.41 -3.67
N LYS A 4 -2.05 -27.12 -3.92
CA LYS A 4 -2.10 -26.08 -2.89
C LYS A 4 -3.09 -25.00 -3.30
N ALA A 5 -4.17 -24.91 -2.54
CA ALA A 5 -5.12 -23.81 -2.66
C ALA A 5 -4.58 -22.58 -1.93
N PHE A 6 -4.71 -21.42 -2.56
CA PHE A 6 -4.42 -20.12 -1.96
C PHE A 6 -5.65 -19.22 -2.12
N GLN A 7 -6.06 -18.57 -1.04
CA GLN A 7 -7.20 -17.65 -1.04
C GLN A 7 -6.86 -16.39 -0.25
N SER A 8 -7.19 -15.24 -0.81
CA SER A 8 -7.16 -13.94 -0.11
C SER A 8 -8.12 -12.98 -0.79
N ALA A 9 -8.60 -11.96 -0.07
CA ALA A 9 -9.44 -10.91 -0.67
C ALA A 9 -8.70 -10.17 -1.81
N GLN A 10 -7.39 -9.93 -1.65
CA GLN A 10 -6.60 -9.17 -2.62
C GLN A 10 -6.25 -9.95 -3.90
N TYR A 11 -5.95 -11.25 -3.78
CA TYR A 11 -5.48 -12.07 -4.90
C TYR A 11 -6.52 -13.09 -5.39
N GLY A 12 -7.72 -13.09 -4.80
CA GLY A 12 -8.75 -14.08 -5.09
C GLY A 12 -8.36 -15.49 -4.63
N LYS A 13 -9.04 -16.49 -5.20
CA LYS A 13 -8.75 -17.91 -5.02
C LYS A 13 -7.98 -18.46 -6.21
N SER A 14 -6.93 -19.23 -5.95
CA SER A 14 -6.14 -19.91 -6.97
C SER A 14 -5.71 -21.29 -6.48
N ASP A 15 -5.77 -22.28 -7.36
CA ASP A 15 -5.26 -23.62 -7.10
C ASP A 15 -3.96 -23.81 -7.89
N ASN A 16 -2.86 -24.05 -7.18
CA ASN A 16 -1.53 -24.20 -7.78
C ASN A 16 -1.02 -25.63 -7.56
N MET A 17 -0.32 -26.16 -8.57
CA MET A 17 0.42 -27.41 -8.46
C MET A 17 1.87 -27.10 -8.10
N ARG A 18 2.35 -27.63 -6.97
CA ARG A 18 3.71 -27.43 -6.52
C ARG A 18 4.54 -28.70 -6.67
N THR A 19 5.77 -28.54 -7.13
CA THR A 19 6.80 -29.58 -7.07
C THR A 19 7.92 -29.11 -6.16
N THR A 20 8.33 -29.94 -5.21
CA THR A 20 9.49 -29.65 -4.36
C THR A 20 10.77 -29.95 -5.13
N MET A 21 11.62 -28.94 -5.30
CA MET A 21 12.95 -29.07 -5.87
C MET A 21 13.96 -28.51 -4.86
N HIS A 22 14.54 -29.38 -4.05
CA HIS A 22 15.47 -28.95 -3.00
C HIS A 22 16.65 -28.17 -3.58
N GLY A 23 17.00 -27.04 -2.94
CA GLY A 23 18.08 -26.16 -3.37
C GLY A 23 17.76 -25.28 -4.59
N ARG A 24 16.55 -25.36 -5.17
CA ARG A 24 16.14 -24.56 -6.33
C ARG A 24 14.85 -23.80 -6.04
N THR A 25 14.82 -22.50 -6.35
CA THR A 25 13.60 -21.69 -6.28
C THR A 25 12.93 -21.66 -7.65
N SER A 26 11.65 -22.05 -7.70
CA SER A 26 10.81 -21.88 -8.89
C SER A 26 10.30 -20.45 -8.95
N PHE A 27 10.58 -19.75 -10.05
CA PHE A 27 10.11 -18.38 -10.27
C PHE A 27 9.25 -18.32 -11.54
N ASP A 28 7.99 -18.76 -11.41
CA ASP A 28 7.03 -18.75 -12.52
C ASP A 28 6.47 -17.34 -12.72
N MET A 29 6.63 -16.80 -13.93
CA MET A 29 6.20 -15.44 -14.28
C MET A 29 4.68 -15.28 -14.30
N LEU A 30 3.90 -16.31 -14.61
CA LEU A 30 2.44 -16.20 -14.69
C LEU A 30 1.79 -15.84 -13.34
N PRO A 31 2.00 -16.60 -12.24
CA PRO A 31 1.43 -16.24 -10.94
C PRO A 31 2.00 -14.92 -10.41
N ILE A 32 3.24 -14.57 -10.77
CA ILE A 32 3.86 -13.31 -10.35
C ILE A 32 3.21 -12.12 -11.06
N ILE A 33 3.00 -12.20 -12.37
CA ILE A 33 2.29 -11.14 -13.11
C ILE A 33 0.86 -11.00 -12.58
N ARG A 34 0.12 -12.10 -12.39
CA ARG A 34 -1.24 -12.07 -11.82
C ARG A 34 -1.34 -11.41 -10.46
N ARG A 35 -0.28 -11.51 -9.64
CA ARG A 35 -0.24 -10.86 -8.31
C ARG A 35 0.12 -9.38 -8.35
N ASN A 36 0.87 -8.95 -9.37
CA ASN A 36 1.46 -7.61 -9.42
C ASN A 36 0.77 -6.70 -10.45
N GLN A 37 -0.01 -7.25 -11.38
CA GLN A 37 -0.63 -6.52 -12.48
C GLN A 37 -2.12 -6.83 -12.56
N GLN A 38 -2.92 -5.84 -12.96
CA GLN A 38 -4.35 -6.01 -13.26
C GLN A 38 -4.52 -5.83 -14.78
N LEU A 39 -4.56 -6.94 -15.50
CA LEU A 39 -4.65 -6.96 -16.97
C LEU A 39 -5.95 -7.60 -17.43
N SER A 40 -6.44 -7.19 -18.61
CA SER A 40 -7.59 -7.82 -19.26
C SER A 40 -7.31 -9.26 -19.72
N SER A 41 -6.04 -9.58 -20.02
CA SER A 41 -5.60 -10.92 -20.41
C SER A 41 -4.19 -11.20 -19.87
N TYR A 42 -3.98 -12.44 -19.42
CA TYR A 42 -2.70 -12.95 -18.91
C TYR A 42 -2.06 -13.99 -19.84
N SER A 43 -2.48 -14.06 -21.11
CA SER A 43 -1.78 -14.87 -22.10
C SER A 43 -0.36 -14.34 -22.30
N LEU A 44 0.61 -15.22 -22.61
CA LEU A 44 1.99 -14.79 -22.86
C LEU A 44 2.06 -13.72 -23.95
N ASN A 45 1.27 -13.88 -25.02
CA ASN A 45 1.21 -12.91 -26.12
C ASN A 45 0.70 -11.54 -25.67
N SER A 46 -0.41 -11.49 -24.92
CA SER A 46 -0.98 -10.22 -24.42
C SER A 46 -0.03 -9.50 -23.46
N VAL A 47 0.60 -10.25 -22.55
CA VAL A 47 1.58 -9.70 -21.60
C VAL A 47 2.81 -9.14 -22.33
N CYS A 48 3.34 -9.87 -23.31
CA CYS A 48 4.48 -9.41 -24.10
C CYS A 48 4.13 -8.17 -24.94
N ALA A 49 2.93 -8.11 -25.52
CA ALA A 49 2.48 -6.93 -26.25
C ALA A 49 2.43 -5.70 -25.32
N THR A 50 1.88 -5.86 -24.11
CA THR A 50 1.77 -4.78 -23.13
C THR A 50 3.13 -4.27 -22.63
N PHE A 51 4.07 -5.16 -22.28
CA PHE A 51 5.30 -4.76 -21.59
C PHE A 51 6.55 -4.70 -22.47
N LEU A 52 6.57 -5.47 -23.57
CA LEU A 52 7.71 -5.54 -24.49
C LEU A 52 7.43 -4.87 -25.84
N GLY A 53 6.16 -4.59 -26.17
CA GLY A 53 5.78 -4.15 -27.51
C GLY A 53 6.01 -5.22 -28.59
N GLN A 54 6.10 -6.49 -28.17
CA GLN A 54 6.39 -7.63 -29.05
C GLN A 54 5.27 -8.65 -28.98
N GLN A 55 5.02 -9.31 -30.10
CA GLN A 55 4.09 -10.43 -30.18
C GLN A 55 4.85 -11.75 -30.28
N LYS A 56 4.22 -12.81 -29.76
CA LYS A 56 4.68 -14.18 -29.91
C LYS A 56 4.57 -14.60 -31.39
N GLU A 57 5.40 -15.55 -31.81
CA GLU A 57 5.19 -16.22 -33.10
C GLU A 57 3.98 -17.16 -32.98
N ASP A 58 2.99 -17.00 -33.85
CA ASP A 58 1.77 -17.79 -33.77
C ASP A 58 1.93 -19.11 -34.54
N VAL A 59 1.89 -20.22 -33.79
CA VAL A 59 1.80 -21.57 -34.33
C VAL A 59 0.55 -22.21 -33.74
N PRO A 60 -0.54 -22.34 -34.53
CA PRO A 60 -1.77 -22.96 -34.06
C PRO A 60 -1.53 -24.38 -33.55
N HIS A 61 -2.16 -24.74 -32.43
CA HIS A 61 -2.00 -26.06 -31.82
C HIS A 61 -2.26 -27.22 -32.81
N GLY A 62 -3.26 -27.06 -33.69
CA GLY A 62 -3.66 -28.09 -34.64
C GLY A 62 -2.58 -28.50 -35.65
N ILE A 63 -1.60 -27.63 -35.94
CA ILE A 63 -0.56 -27.91 -36.95
C ILE A 63 0.77 -28.37 -36.33
N ILE A 64 0.90 -28.36 -35.00
CA ILE A 64 2.17 -28.70 -34.33
C ILE A 64 2.58 -30.15 -34.66
N SER A 65 1.64 -31.09 -34.61
CA SER A 65 1.91 -32.50 -34.93
C SER A 65 2.32 -32.73 -36.39
N ASP A 66 1.81 -31.90 -37.29
CA ASP A 66 2.13 -32.00 -38.73
C ASP A 66 3.50 -31.39 -39.00
N LEU A 67 3.81 -30.24 -38.41
CA LEU A 67 5.14 -29.63 -38.47
C LEU A 67 6.21 -30.55 -37.87
N GLN A 68 5.90 -31.27 -36.79
CA GLN A 68 6.84 -32.22 -36.18
C GLN A 68 7.14 -33.42 -37.07
N ARG A 69 6.11 -33.95 -37.77
CA ARG A 69 6.23 -35.09 -38.70
C ARG A 69 6.74 -34.69 -40.09
N GLY A 70 6.79 -33.39 -40.37
CA GLY A 70 7.21 -32.84 -41.65
C GLY A 70 8.72 -32.87 -41.88
N THR A 71 9.18 -31.86 -42.61
CA THR A 71 10.57 -31.72 -43.06
C THR A 71 11.50 -31.21 -41.95
N ALA A 72 12.79 -31.09 -42.27
CA ALA A 72 13.74 -30.43 -41.37
C ALA A 72 13.39 -28.95 -41.15
N ASP A 73 12.88 -28.27 -42.18
CA ASP A 73 12.49 -26.85 -42.11
C ASP A 73 11.24 -26.64 -41.23
N ASP A 74 10.28 -27.57 -41.29
CA ASP A 74 9.09 -27.54 -40.42
C ASP A 74 9.47 -27.66 -38.94
N ARG A 75 10.40 -28.58 -38.63
CA ARG A 75 10.95 -28.71 -37.27
C ARG A 75 11.81 -27.52 -36.87
N HIS A 76 12.52 -26.90 -37.81
CA HIS A 76 13.26 -25.66 -37.55
C HIS A 76 12.31 -24.53 -37.13
N ARG A 77 11.18 -24.35 -37.83
CA ARG A 77 10.15 -23.38 -37.44
C ARG A 77 9.60 -23.66 -36.03
N LEU A 78 9.30 -24.92 -35.70
CA LEU A 78 8.87 -25.29 -34.34
C LEU A 78 9.95 -24.97 -33.29
N ALA A 79 11.22 -25.18 -33.61
CA ALA A 79 12.33 -24.88 -32.71
C ALA A 79 12.45 -23.37 -32.46
N VAL A 80 12.33 -22.52 -33.50
CA VAL A 80 12.32 -21.06 -33.36
C VAL A 80 11.15 -20.58 -32.51
N TYR A 81 9.95 -21.09 -32.79
CA TYR A 81 8.75 -20.84 -31.99
C TYR A 81 8.96 -21.20 -30.51
N CYS A 82 9.47 -22.39 -30.23
CA CYS A 82 9.71 -22.87 -28.87
C CYS A 82 10.80 -22.07 -28.15
N LEU A 83 11.88 -21.71 -28.86
CA LEU A 83 12.95 -20.88 -28.32
C LEU A 83 12.44 -19.49 -27.95
N LYS A 84 11.64 -18.86 -28.82
CA LYS A 84 11.03 -17.56 -28.54
C LYS A 84 10.15 -17.63 -27.29
N ASP A 85 9.31 -18.65 -27.17
CA ASP A 85 8.48 -18.87 -25.99
C ASP A 85 9.27 -19.08 -24.69
N ALA A 86 10.45 -19.71 -24.77
CA ALA A 86 11.32 -19.91 -23.61
C ALA A 86 12.07 -18.62 -23.20
N VAL A 87 12.40 -17.76 -24.17
CA VAL A 87 13.13 -16.50 -23.93
C VAL A 87 12.22 -15.40 -23.40
N LEU A 88 10.97 -15.31 -23.86
CA LEU A 88 10.04 -14.23 -23.48
C LEU A 88 9.84 -14.09 -21.96
N PRO A 89 9.64 -15.16 -21.17
CA PRO A 89 9.57 -15.06 -19.71
C PRO A 89 10.83 -14.48 -19.07
N LEU A 90 12.02 -14.80 -19.58
CA LEU A 90 13.29 -14.25 -19.09
C LEU A 90 13.39 -12.75 -19.42
N THR A 91 13.01 -12.35 -20.64
CA THR A 91 12.96 -10.94 -21.04
C THR A 91 11.97 -10.14 -20.19
N LEU A 92 10.79 -10.69 -19.92
CA LEU A 92 9.79 -10.08 -19.03
C LEU A 92 10.33 -9.95 -17.59
N LEU A 93 10.97 -10.99 -17.07
CA LEU A 93 11.57 -10.99 -15.73
C LEU A 93 12.57 -9.85 -15.56
N GLN A 94 13.43 -9.65 -16.56
CA GLN A 94 14.42 -8.57 -16.59
C GLN A 94 13.77 -7.20 -16.75
N LYS A 95 12.88 -7.04 -17.76
CA LYS A 95 12.20 -5.78 -18.06
C LYS A 95 11.42 -5.24 -16.86
N LEU A 96 10.76 -6.13 -16.12
CA LEU A 96 9.94 -5.79 -14.95
C LEU A 96 10.72 -5.77 -13.64
N SER A 97 12.00 -6.17 -13.67
CA SER A 97 12.89 -6.25 -12.50
C SER A 97 12.31 -7.08 -11.34
N TYR A 98 11.47 -8.08 -11.63
CA TYR A 98 10.74 -8.80 -10.57
C TYR A 98 11.67 -9.61 -9.67
N LEU A 99 12.72 -10.23 -10.21
CA LEU A 99 13.69 -10.95 -9.37
C LEU A 99 14.32 -10.01 -8.34
N VAL A 100 14.75 -8.82 -8.78
CA VAL A 100 15.34 -7.79 -7.93
C VAL A 100 14.34 -7.32 -6.87
N ASN A 101 13.11 -6.99 -7.28
CA ASN A 101 12.06 -6.53 -6.36
C ASN A 101 11.72 -7.57 -5.29
N TYR A 102 11.68 -8.86 -5.65
CA TYR A 102 11.42 -9.94 -4.70
C TYR A 102 12.60 -10.19 -3.77
N ILE A 103 13.84 -10.08 -4.25
CA ILE A 103 15.03 -10.15 -3.39
C ILE A 103 15.01 -9.02 -2.35
N GLU A 104 14.71 -7.79 -2.77
CA GLU A 104 14.64 -6.64 -1.86
C GLU A 104 13.47 -6.79 -0.86
N MET A 105 12.32 -7.30 -1.29
CA MET A 105 11.22 -7.63 -0.40
C MET A 105 11.62 -8.69 0.65
N ALA A 106 12.35 -9.72 0.25
CA ALA A 106 12.85 -10.76 1.17
C ALA A 106 13.85 -10.18 2.18
N ARG A 107 14.75 -9.29 1.74
CA ARG A 107 15.71 -8.58 2.59
C ARG A 107 15.02 -7.69 3.63
N VAL A 108 14.04 -6.90 3.19
CA VAL A 108 13.28 -5.98 4.04
C VAL A 108 12.46 -6.73 5.08
N THR A 109 11.69 -7.73 4.65
CA THR A 109 10.71 -8.40 5.51
C THR A 109 11.28 -9.59 6.26
N GLY A 110 12.42 -10.12 5.78
CA GLY A 110 13.10 -11.20 6.46
C GLY A 110 12.59 -12.61 6.19
N VAL A 111 11.78 -12.78 5.15
CA VAL A 111 11.22 -14.08 4.80
C VAL A 111 12.00 -14.72 3.64
N PRO A 112 12.01 -16.06 3.52
CA PRO A 112 12.54 -16.74 2.35
C PRO A 112 11.86 -16.28 1.05
N LEU A 113 12.61 -16.30 -0.07
CA LEU A 113 12.11 -15.90 -1.38
C LEU A 113 10.83 -16.67 -1.78
N ASP A 114 10.81 -17.98 -1.53
CA ASP A 114 9.66 -18.84 -1.80
C ASP A 114 8.40 -18.40 -1.04
N PHE A 115 8.53 -17.78 0.14
CA PHE A 115 7.35 -17.31 0.89
C PHE A 115 6.68 -16.12 0.19
N LEU A 116 7.42 -15.32 -0.58
CA LEU A 116 6.84 -14.22 -1.34
C LEU A 116 5.97 -14.72 -2.50
N ILE A 117 6.25 -15.92 -3.00
CA ILE A 117 5.49 -16.58 -4.07
C ILE A 117 4.35 -17.42 -3.47
N ASP A 118 4.54 -18.04 -2.31
CA ASP A 118 3.60 -19.02 -1.78
C ASP A 118 2.67 -18.52 -0.68
N ARG A 119 3.00 -17.39 -0.05
CA ARG A 119 2.28 -16.86 1.12
C ARG A 119 1.82 -15.42 0.86
N GLY A 120 0.89 -14.97 1.70
CA GLY A 120 0.36 -13.61 1.69
C GLY A 120 1.22 -12.62 2.49
N GLN A 121 0.67 -11.43 2.74
CA GLN A 121 1.39 -10.36 3.45
C GLN A 121 1.61 -10.63 4.95
N GLN A 122 0.72 -11.38 5.61
CA GLN A 122 0.77 -11.59 7.06
C GLN A 122 2.11 -12.17 7.55
N ILE A 123 2.68 -13.14 6.84
CA ILE A 123 3.94 -13.77 7.26
C ILE A 123 5.12 -12.79 7.26
N LYS A 124 5.06 -11.76 6.42
CA LYS A 124 6.10 -10.72 6.31
C LYS A 124 6.07 -9.84 7.56
N VAL A 125 4.88 -9.35 7.91
CA VAL A 125 4.67 -8.53 9.11
C VAL A 125 5.01 -9.33 10.36
N TYR A 126 4.56 -10.59 10.44
CA TYR A 126 4.85 -11.47 11.56
C TYR A 126 6.36 -11.74 11.73
N SER A 127 7.10 -11.93 10.63
CA SER A 127 8.56 -12.08 10.67
C SER A 127 9.25 -10.85 11.26
N MET A 128 8.86 -9.65 10.81
CA MET A 128 9.40 -8.38 11.34
C MET A 128 9.04 -8.20 12.82
N LEU A 129 7.79 -8.52 13.21
CA LEU A 129 7.32 -8.47 14.58
C LEU A 129 8.15 -9.38 15.49
N LEU A 130 8.33 -10.65 15.14
CA LEU A 130 9.12 -11.60 15.93
C LEU A 130 10.57 -11.14 16.14
N ARG A 131 11.20 -10.59 15.10
CA ARG A 131 12.57 -10.05 15.20
C ARG A 131 12.66 -8.90 16.18
N LYS A 132 11.67 -7.99 16.16
CA LYS A 132 11.63 -6.86 17.11
C LYS A 132 11.28 -7.30 18.52
N CYS A 133 10.33 -8.21 18.68
CA CYS A 133 10.00 -8.80 19.99
C CYS A 133 11.22 -9.48 20.62
N ARG A 134 12.01 -10.23 19.84
CA ARG A 134 13.27 -10.83 20.33
C ARG A 134 14.24 -9.77 20.86
N GLY A 135 14.44 -8.67 20.13
CA GLY A 135 15.30 -7.58 20.57
C GLY A 135 14.80 -6.86 21.82
N ALA A 136 13.49 -6.83 22.03
CA ALA A 136 12.83 -6.21 23.18
C ALA A 136 12.59 -7.17 24.37
N GLY A 137 13.04 -8.43 24.29
CA GLY A 137 12.77 -9.43 25.34
C GLY A 137 11.28 -9.78 25.50
N LEU A 138 10.48 -9.62 24.45
CA LEU A 138 9.04 -9.90 24.45
C LEU A 138 8.73 -11.23 23.75
N VAL A 139 7.69 -11.91 24.23
CA VAL A 139 7.12 -13.10 23.60
C VAL A 139 5.81 -12.75 22.91
N VAL A 140 5.55 -13.39 21.76
CA VAL A 140 4.28 -13.25 21.03
C VAL A 140 3.39 -14.44 21.43
N PRO A 141 2.17 -14.19 21.94
CA PRO A 141 1.28 -15.27 22.34
C PRO A 141 0.78 -16.05 21.12
N ASN A 142 0.58 -17.36 21.30
CA ASN A 142 -0.12 -18.19 20.31
C ASN A 142 -1.62 -18.08 20.55
N LEU A 143 -2.30 -17.21 19.80
CA LEU A 143 -3.76 -17.11 19.87
C LEU A 143 -4.39 -18.20 19.00
N PRO A 144 -5.46 -18.87 19.46
CA PRO A 144 -6.22 -19.74 18.59
C PRO A 144 -6.70 -18.91 17.40
N ARG A 145 -6.54 -19.45 16.18
CA ARG A 145 -7.18 -18.84 15.02
C ARG A 145 -8.67 -18.83 15.31
N ALA A 146 -9.27 -17.64 15.35
CA ALA A 146 -10.72 -17.54 15.28
C ALA A 146 -11.14 -18.31 14.03
N GLY A 147 -11.72 -19.50 14.23
CA GLY A 147 -12.40 -20.22 13.15
C GLY A 147 -13.46 -19.28 12.60
N GLY A 148 -13.70 -19.32 11.29
CA GLY A 148 -14.64 -18.43 10.59
C GLY A 148 -16.12 -18.60 10.99
N GLY A 149 -16.42 -18.75 12.27
CA GLY A 149 -17.74 -18.82 12.89
C GLY A 149 -17.86 -17.99 14.17
N GLY A 150 -16.88 -17.16 14.54
CA GLY A 150 -17.13 -16.01 15.40
C GLY A 150 -17.72 -14.91 14.52
N ASP A 151 -18.79 -14.24 14.98
CA ASP A 151 -19.37 -13.09 14.28
C ASP A 151 -18.25 -12.22 13.71
N ASP A 152 -18.31 -12.02 12.40
CA ASP A 152 -17.39 -11.17 11.65
C ASP A 152 -17.65 -9.74 12.16
N MET A 153 -17.13 -9.42 13.35
CA MET A 153 -17.27 -8.11 13.98
C MET A 153 -16.39 -7.16 13.17
N GLY A 154 -16.93 -6.76 12.03
CA GLY A 154 -16.41 -5.67 11.24
C GLY A 154 -16.31 -4.44 12.13
N TYR A 155 -15.18 -3.74 12.04
CA TYR A 155 -15.02 -2.44 12.65
C TYR A 155 -15.32 -1.37 11.60
N GLU A 156 -15.68 -0.18 12.06
CA GLU A 156 -15.93 0.95 11.17
C GLU A 156 -14.66 1.32 10.39
N GLY A 157 -14.75 1.29 9.05
CA GLY A 157 -13.64 1.57 8.15
C GLY A 157 -13.32 3.07 8.00
N ALA A 158 -12.67 3.41 6.89
CA ALA A 158 -12.39 4.80 6.54
C ALA A 158 -13.67 5.59 6.27
N THR A 159 -13.66 6.90 6.57
CA THR A 159 -14.72 7.83 6.17
C THR A 159 -14.46 8.42 4.80
N VAL A 160 -15.55 8.70 4.10
CA VAL A 160 -15.58 9.53 2.91
C VAL A 160 -16.43 10.76 3.24
N ILE A 161 -15.84 11.95 3.18
CA ILE A 161 -16.58 13.21 3.35
C ILE A 161 -17.63 13.28 2.24
N GLU A 162 -18.85 13.70 2.58
CA GLU A 162 -19.94 13.76 1.62
C GLU A 162 -19.57 14.71 0.47
N PRO A 163 -19.60 14.26 -0.80
CA PRO A 163 -19.18 15.08 -1.92
C PRO A 163 -20.18 16.21 -2.17
N VAL A 164 -19.67 17.43 -2.31
CA VAL A 164 -20.41 18.53 -2.92
C VAL A 164 -20.40 18.28 -4.43
N LYS A 165 -21.46 17.65 -4.94
CA LYS A 165 -21.54 17.21 -6.33
C LYS A 165 -21.68 18.41 -7.25
N ALA A 166 -20.74 18.60 -8.16
CA ALA A 166 -20.81 19.63 -9.18
C ALA A 166 -19.80 19.37 -10.31
N TYR A 167 -19.97 20.15 -11.37
CA TYR A 167 -18.92 20.41 -12.34
C TYR A 167 -18.22 21.71 -11.95
N TYR A 168 -17.00 21.60 -11.44
CA TYR A 168 -16.18 22.73 -11.02
C TYR A 168 -15.37 23.25 -12.19
N THR A 169 -15.66 24.48 -12.59
CA THR A 169 -14.89 25.24 -13.59
C THR A 169 -13.79 26.10 -12.95
N VAL A 170 -13.38 25.75 -11.73
CA VAL A 170 -12.28 26.38 -10.99
C VAL A 170 -11.29 25.30 -10.55
N PRO A 171 -10.01 25.66 -10.30
CA PRO A 171 -9.02 24.74 -9.76
C PRO A 171 -9.41 24.16 -8.40
N ILE A 172 -9.28 22.84 -8.27
CA ILE A 172 -9.50 22.09 -7.03
C ILE A 172 -8.17 21.47 -6.59
N ALA A 173 -7.65 21.92 -5.45
CA ALA A 173 -6.42 21.39 -4.88
C ALA A 173 -6.67 20.11 -4.10
N THR A 174 -5.81 19.12 -4.24
CA THR A 174 -5.85 17.88 -3.46
C THR A 174 -4.68 17.87 -2.48
N LEU A 175 -5.00 17.71 -1.20
CA LEU A 175 -4.02 17.53 -0.12
C LEU A 175 -4.15 16.09 0.40
N ASP A 176 -3.04 15.38 0.56
CA ASP A 176 -2.98 13.95 0.91
C ASP A 176 -2.06 13.68 2.10
N PHE A 177 -2.48 12.80 3.02
CA PHE A 177 -1.68 12.42 4.16
C PHE A 177 -0.60 11.40 3.79
N ALA A 178 0.66 11.77 3.99
CA ALA A 178 1.79 10.93 3.67
C ALA A 178 1.83 9.66 4.55
N SER A 179 1.40 8.53 3.99
CA SER A 179 1.31 7.26 4.72
C SER A 179 0.43 7.34 5.97
N LEU A 180 -0.82 7.79 5.79
CA LEU A 180 -1.79 8.03 6.86
C LEU A 180 -1.79 6.97 7.98
N TYR A 181 -2.18 5.72 7.70
CA TYR A 181 -2.29 4.69 8.74
C TYR A 181 -0.97 4.39 9.47
N PRO A 182 0.16 4.17 8.78
CA PRO A 182 1.46 4.12 9.45
C PRO A 182 1.73 5.33 10.36
N SER A 183 1.47 6.55 9.89
CA SER A 183 1.74 7.77 10.64
C SER A 183 0.84 7.90 11.89
N ILE A 184 -0.43 7.50 11.81
CA ILE A 184 -1.36 7.41 12.96
C ILE A 184 -0.82 6.42 14.00
N MET A 185 -0.44 5.21 13.56
CA MET A 185 0.09 4.19 14.48
C MET A 185 1.34 4.68 15.20
N GLN A 186 2.20 5.45 14.53
CA GLN A 186 3.38 6.06 15.15
C GLN A 186 3.02 7.23 16.08
N GLY A 187 2.28 8.23 15.58
CA GLY A 187 1.98 9.46 16.31
C GLY A 187 1.12 9.25 17.55
N TYR A 188 0.28 8.21 17.56
CA TYR A 188 -0.53 7.83 18.72
C TYR A 188 -0.04 6.56 19.42
N ASN A 189 1.18 6.10 19.13
CA ASN A 189 1.83 4.94 19.77
C ASN A 189 0.96 3.66 19.82
N LEU A 190 0.24 3.36 18.74
CA LEU A 190 -0.71 2.25 18.68
C LEU A 190 0.01 0.92 18.43
N CYS A 191 -0.03 0.01 19.42
CA CYS A 191 0.66 -1.26 19.36
C CYS A 191 0.03 -2.29 20.30
N TYR A 192 0.21 -3.59 19.99
CA TYR A 192 -0.10 -4.69 20.90
C TYR A 192 0.51 -4.51 22.30
N SER A 193 1.74 -3.98 22.37
CA SER A 193 2.50 -3.84 23.61
C SER A 193 2.21 -2.54 24.38
N THR A 194 1.32 -1.70 23.85
CA THR A 194 0.93 -0.40 24.43
C THR A 194 -0.56 -0.30 24.70
N LEU A 195 -1.38 -1.22 24.17
CA LEU A 195 -2.79 -1.37 24.51
C LEU A 195 -2.94 -1.72 26.00
N VAL A 196 -3.81 -0.98 26.69
CA VAL A 196 -4.08 -1.15 28.13
C VAL A 196 -5.40 -1.87 28.30
N ALA A 197 -5.43 -2.90 29.15
CA ALA A 197 -6.69 -3.56 29.50
C ALA A 197 -7.56 -2.62 30.36
N PRO A 198 -8.90 -2.62 30.21
CA PRO A 198 -9.77 -1.74 30.99
C PRO A 198 -9.57 -1.82 32.50
N SER A 199 -9.26 -3.02 33.03
CA SER A 199 -8.99 -3.26 34.45
C SER A 199 -7.67 -2.66 34.96
N ASP A 200 -6.77 -2.28 34.05
CA ASP A 200 -5.44 -1.77 34.38
C ASP A 200 -5.32 -0.25 34.22
N ILE A 201 -6.33 0.43 33.65
CA ILE A 201 -6.32 1.88 33.44
C ILE A 201 -6.12 2.62 34.77
N GLY A 202 -6.88 2.25 35.81
CA GLY A 202 -6.78 2.89 37.13
C GLY A 202 -5.48 2.60 37.89
N LYS A 203 -4.60 1.75 37.35
CA LYS A 203 -3.27 1.46 37.93
C LYS A 203 -2.17 2.34 37.33
N LEU A 204 -2.48 3.08 36.28
CA LEU A 204 -1.53 3.95 35.58
C LEU A 204 -1.78 5.42 35.94
N PRO A 205 -0.74 6.26 35.97
CA PRO A 205 -0.90 7.71 36.02
C PRO A 205 -1.73 8.21 34.84
N GLU A 206 -2.57 9.24 35.04
CA GLU A 206 -3.45 9.78 34.00
C GLU A 206 -2.70 10.34 32.78
N ASP A 207 -1.48 10.85 32.99
CA ASP A 207 -0.61 11.38 31.94
C ASP A 207 0.13 10.27 31.18
N ALA A 208 0.18 9.04 31.70
CA ALA A 208 0.90 7.93 31.11
C ALA A 208 0.19 7.28 29.91
N TYR A 209 -1.09 7.59 29.68
CA TYR A 209 -1.91 7.01 28.62
C TYR A 209 -2.75 8.05 27.86
N GLN A 210 -3.37 7.58 26.78
CA GLN A 210 -4.35 8.34 26.00
C GLN A 210 -5.48 7.43 25.52
N THR A 211 -6.66 8.01 25.38
CA THR A 211 -7.85 7.32 24.87
C THR A 211 -8.05 7.70 23.40
N SER A 212 -8.17 6.68 22.56
CA SER A 212 -8.48 6.85 21.13
C SER A 212 -9.93 7.28 20.92
N PRO A 213 -10.28 7.83 19.74
CA PRO A 213 -11.66 8.14 19.40
C PRO A 213 -12.60 6.90 19.37
N SER A 214 -12.06 5.68 19.28
CA SER A 214 -12.84 4.44 19.43
C SER A 214 -13.06 4.02 20.89
N GLY A 215 -12.46 4.71 21.86
CA GLY A 215 -12.55 4.42 23.29
C GLY A 215 -11.46 3.50 23.83
N ASP A 216 -10.62 2.93 22.97
CA ASP A 216 -9.50 2.07 23.37
C ASP A 216 -8.35 2.91 23.97
N VAL A 217 -7.69 2.39 25.01
CA VAL A 217 -6.63 3.10 25.76
C VAL A 217 -5.25 2.56 25.43
N PHE A 218 -4.31 3.46 25.14
CA PHE A 218 -2.92 3.15 24.84
C PHE A 218 -1.97 3.98 25.70
N VAL A 219 -0.89 3.37 26.18
CA VAL A 219 0.18 4.13 26.87
C VAL A 219 0.88 5.08 25.89
N ARG A 220 1.29 6.24 26.37
CA ARG A 220 2.08 7.20 25.61
C ARG A 220 3.49 6.67 25.33
N ASP A 221 4.13 7.22 24.30
CA ASP A 221 5.49 6.87 23.92
C ASP A 221 6.52 7.26 24.98
N THR A 222 6.24 8.31 25.77
CA THR A 222 6.99 8.72 26.97
C THR A 222 7.06 7.63 28.03
N THR A 223 6.02 6.82 28.17
CA THR A 223 5.98 5.67 29.08
C THR A 223 6.67 4.47 28.48
N LYS A 224 6.29 4.11 27.24
CA LYS A 224 6.82 2.95 26.52
C LYS A 224 6.54 3.08 25.03
N LYS A 225 7.61 3.07 24.23
CA LYS A 225 7.49 3.01 22.77
C LYS A 225 7.03 1.63 22.30
N GLY A 226 5.98 1.60 21.48
CA GLY A 226 5.41 0.37 20.94
C GLY A 226 6.30 -0.30 19.88
N ILE A 227 6.17 -1.62 19.75
CA ILE A 227 6.89 -2.41 18.75
C ILE A 227 6.45 -2.08 17.31
N LEU A 228 5.15 -1.89 17.06
CA LEU A 228 4.66 -1.53 15.72
C LEU A 228 5.14 -0.13 15.28
N PRO A 229 5.08 0.92 16.13
CA PRO A 229 5.72 2.20 15.85
C PRO A 229 7.21 2.08 15.46
N LEU A 230 7.98 1.27 16.18
CA LEU A 230 9.41 1.04 15.87
C LEU A 230 9.61 0.37 14.50
N ILE A 231 8.80 -0.63 14.17
CA ILE A 231 8.84 -1.27 12.84
C ILE A 231 8.52 -0.25 11.75
N LEU A 232 7.48 0.55 11.94
CA LEU A 232 7.04 1.55 10.96
C LEU A 232 8.09 2.65 10.76
N GLU A 233 8.71 3.12 11.83
CA GLU A 233 9.79 4.11 11.79
C GLU A 233 10.97 3.61 10.94
N GLU A 234 11.39 2.36 11.14
CA GLU A 234 12.47 1.77 10.35
C GLU A 234 12.09 1.57 8.89
N LEU A 235 10.87 1.08 8.62
CA LEU A 235 10.39 0.89 7.26
C LEU A 235 10.30 2.22 6.49
N LEU A 236 9.75 3.26 7.11
CA LEU A 236 9.59 4.57 6.48
C LEU A 236 10.92 5.32 6.35
N SER A 237 11.79 5.26 7.36
CA SER A 237 13.14 5.83 7.29
C SER A 237 13.97 5.17 6.20
N ALA A 238 13.99 3.83 6.15
CA ALA A 238 14.66 3.10 5.09
C ALA A 238 14.06 3.39 3.71
N ARG A 239 12.74 3.65 3.62
CA ARG A 239 12.08 4.01 2.35
C ARG A 239 12.54 5.37 1.87
N LYS A 240 12.65 6.34 2.79
CA LYS A 240 13.17 7.68 2.49
C LYS A 240 14.60 7.60 1.98
N GLN A 241 15.44 6.77 2.61
CA GLN A 241 16.80 6.54 2.14
C GLN A 241 16.83 5.88 0.76
N ALA A 242 16.07 4.80 0.55
CA ALA A 242 15.99 4.13 -0.75
C ALA A 242 15.54 5.08 -1.88
N LYS A 243 14.61 6.01 -1.61
CA LYS A 243 14.22 7.04 -2.60
C LYS A 243 15.37 8.01 -2.93
N ARG A 244 16.18 8.40 -1.93
CA ARG A 244 17.37 9.26 -2.14
C ARG A 244 18.45 8.53 -2.93
N ASP A 245 18.72 7.29 -2.57
CA ASP A 245 19.68 6.43 -3.27
C ASP A 245 19.23 6.17 -4.71
N MET A 246 17.92 5.99 -4.94
CA MET A 246 17.35 5.82 -6.27
C MET A 246 17.53 7.06 -7.16
N ALA A 247 17.46 8.27 -6.58
CA ALA A 247 17.64 9.52 -7.31
C ALA A 247 19.10 9.76 -7.72
N THR A 248 20.05 9.20 -6.97
CA THR A 248 21.50 9.34 -7.19
C THR A 248 22.15 8.08 -7.77
N ALA A 249 21.35 7.06 -8.11
CA ALA A 249 21.83 5.79 -8.62
C ALA A 249 22.60 5.96 -9.95
N PRO A 250 23.82 5.40 -10.08
CA PRO A 250 24.69 5.64 -11.22
C PRO A 250 24.27 4.88 -12.49
N ASP A 251 23.55 3.78 -12.34
CA ASP A 251 23.19 2.88 -13.44
C ASP A 251 21.76 2.32 -13.29
N ALA A 252 21.25 1.72 -14.37
CA ALA A 252 19.89 1.21 -14.44
C ALA A 252 19.60 0.08 -13.43
N MET A 253 20.59 -0.78 -13.15
CA MET A 253 20.44 -1.88 -12.21
C MET A 253 20.40 -1.35 -10.78
N SER A 254 21.30 -0.43 -10.42
CA SER A 254 21.28 0.25 -9.12
C SER A 254 19.95 0.98 -8.89
N LYS A 255 19.44 1.66 -9.91
CA LYS A 255 18.14 2.33 -9.85
C LYS A 255 16.99 1.33 -9.68
N ALA A 256 17.04 0.18 -10.36
CA ALA A 256 16.05 -0.89 -10.22
C ALA A 256 16.07 -1.51 -8.82
N VAL A 257 17.25 -1.76 -8.23
CA VAL A 257 17.41 -2.24 -6.85
C VAL A 257 16.76 -1.26 -5.87
N GLN A 258 17.08 0.03 -5.97
CA GLN A 258 16.53 1.03 -5.04
C GLN A 258 15.02 1.23 -5.24
N ASN A 259 14.53 1.12 -6.48
CA ASN A 259 13.09 1.11 -6.74
C ASN A 259 12.39 -0.11 -6.13
N GLY A 260 12.96 -1.31 -6.30
CA GLY A 260 12.46 -2.53 -5.68
C GLY A 260 12.41 -2.43 -4.16
N ARG A 261 13.47 -1.87 -3.57
CA ARG A 261 13.57 -1.61 -2.13
C ARG A 261 12.52 -0.62 -1.63
N GLN A 262 12.35 0.53 -2.27
CA GLN A 262 11.35 1.52 -1.81
C GLN A 262 9.91 0.99 -1.94
N LEU A 263 9.61 0.22 -3.00
CA LEU A 263 8.31 -0.44 -3.17
C LEU A 263 8.08 -1.49 -2.08
N ALA A 264 9.09 -2.32 -1.79
CA ALA A 264 9.01 -3.32 -0.74
C ALA A 264 8.71 -2.71 0.63
N LEU A 265 9.40 -1.62 0.96
CA LEU A 265 9.21 -0.88 2.20
C LEU A 265 7.81 -0.24 2.28
N LYS A 266 7.33 0.37 1.17
CA LYS A 266 5.97 0.93 1.08
C LYS A 266 4.90 -0.14 1.35
N ILE A 267 4.98 -1.27 0.63
CA ILE A 267 4.00 -2.36 0.76
C ILE A 267 4.02 -2.94 2.17
N SER A 268 5.22 -3.13 2.74
CA SER A 268 5.38 -3.67 4.08
C SER A 268 4.79 -2.75 5.14
N ALA A 269 5.03 -1.44 5.06
CA ALA A 269 4.47 -0.44 5.99
C ALA A 269 2.93 -0.44 5.95
N ASN A 270 2.34 -0.41 4.75
CA ASN A 270 0.88 -0.45 4.59
C ASN A 270 0.26 -1.77 5.08
N SER A 271 1.03 -2.87 5.03
CA SER A 271 0.58 -4.18 5.49
C SER A 271 0.54 -4.31 7.02
N VAL A 272 1.25 -3.46 7.77
CA VAL A 272 1.28 -3.54 9.24
C VAL A 272 -0.10 -3.30 9.84
N TYR A 273 -0.81 -2.25 9.39
CA TYR A 273 -2.20 -2.01 9.79
C TYR A 273 -3.11 -3.18 9.39
N GLY A 274 -3.01 -3.65 8.14
CA GLY A 274 -3.84 -4.76 7.65
C GLY A 274 -3.61 -6.07 8.41
N PHE A 275 -2.43 -6.24 9.03
CA PHE A 275 -2.14 -7.38 9.89
C PHE A 275 -2.92 -7.32 11.22
N THR A 276 -3.07 -6.14 11.83
CA THR A 276 -3.82 -6.00 13.08
C THR A 276 -5.32 -6.14 12.87
N GLY A 277 -5.84 -5.65 11.74
CA GLY A 277 -7.27 -5.72 11.40
C GLY A 277 -7.73 -7.02 10.70
N ALA A 278 -6.87 -8.02 10.54
CA ALA A 278 -7.23 -9.26 9.85
C ALA A 278 -7.89 -10.27 10.79
N ASN A 279 -9.24 -10.38 10.73
CA ASN A 279 -10.04 -11.34 11.51
C ASN A 279 -9.51 -12.78 11.41
N VAL A 280 -9.16 -13.20 10.19
CA VAL A 280 -8.48 -14.48 9.93
C VAL A 280 -6.97 -14.23 9.84
N GLY A 281 -6.29 -14.24 10.98
CA GLY A 281 -4.89 -13.88 11.09
C GLY A 281 -4.12 -14.64 12.16
N GLN A 282 -2.82 -14.35 12.26
CA GLN A 282 -1.96 -14.91 13.31
C GLN A 282 -2.09 -14.16 14.64
N LEU A 283 -2.40 -12.86 14.59
CA LEU A 283 -2.47 -12.00 15.77
C LEU A 283 -3.47 -10.85 15.55
N PRO A 284 -4.77 -11.12 15.35
CA PRO A 284 -5.78 -10.08 15.19
C PRO A 284 -5.86 -9.20 16.45
N CYS A 285 -6.02 -7.89 16.25
CA CYS A 285 -6.29 -6.92 17.32
C CYS A 285 -7.14 -5.79 16.76
N ILE A 286 -8.46 -5.99 16.86
CA ILE A 286 -9.47 -5.02 16.43
C ILE A 286 -9.31 -3.66 17.11
N PRO A 287 -9.02 -3.55 18.43
CA PRO A 287 -8.77 -2.26 19.09
C PRO A 287 -7.77 -1.36 18.36
N ILE A 288 -6.68 -1.94 17.84
CA ILE A 288 -5.68 -1.17 17.08
C ILE A 288 -6.27 -0.73 15.73
N ALA A 289 -6.93 -1.65 15.01
CA ALA A 289 -7.47 -1.37 13.69
C ALA A 289 -8.60 -0.33 13.73
N SER A 290 -9.54 -0.45 14.68
CA SER A 290 -10.62 0.51 14.93
C SER A 290 -10.08 1.87 15.37
N SER A 291 -9.07 1.90 16.24
CA SER A 291 -8.42 3.16 16.65
C SER A 291 -7.78 3.87 15.47
N VAL A 292 -7.07 3.14 14.60
CA VAL A 292 -6.44 3.73 13.42
C VAL A 292 -7.46 4.35 12.47
N THR A 293 -8.56 3.66 12.20
CA THR A 293 -9.60 4.21 11.33
C THR A 293 -10.31 5.39 11.99
N ALA A 294 -10.58 5.33 13.30
CA ALA A 294 -11.22 6.40 14.04
C ALA A 294 -10.37 7.68 14.06
N TYR A 295 -9.06 7.57 14.31
CA TYR A 295 -8.15 8.69 14.13
C TYR A 295 -8.10 9.19 12.69
N GLY A 296 -8.14 8.31 11.69
CA GLY A 296 -8.21 8.71 10.28
C GLY A 296 -9.44 9.59 9.99
N ARG A 297 -10.60 9.23 10.56
CA ARG A 297 -11.83 10.04 10.45
C ARG A 297 -11.68 11.41 11.13
N ASP A 298 -11.15 11.42 12.35
CA ASP A 298 -10.89 12.65 13.12
C ASP A 298 -9.95 13.61 12.38
N LEU A 299 -8.84 13.09 11.84
CA LEU A 299 -7.87 13.86 11.08
C LEU A 299 -8.49 14.55 9.85
N LEU A 300 -9.36 13.86 9.11
CA LEU A 300 -10.07 14.44 7.96
C LEU A 300 -11.02 15.57 8.37
N LEU A 301 -11.78 15.37 9.45
CA LEU A 301 -12.71 16.39 9.96
C LEU A 301 -11.95 17.62 10.45
N ARG A 302 -10.91 17.43 11.26
CA ARG A 302 -10.06 18.53 11.76
C ARG A 302 -9.34 19.25 10.63
N THR A 303 -8.89 18.53 9.61
CA THR A 303 -8.30 19.12 8.40
C THR A 303 -9.30 20.04 7.69
N ARG A 304 -10.54 19.56 7.52
CA ARG A 304 -11.61 20.37 6.93
C ARG A 304 -11.89 21.62 7.75
N GLU A 305 -12.09 21.47 9.05
CA GLU A 305 -12.38 22.58 9.95
C GLU A 305 -11.26 23.63 9.92
N GLU A 306 -10.00 23.20 9.96
CA GLU A 306 -8.86 24.14 9.96
C GLU A 306 -8.72 24.86 8.62
N VAL A 307 -8.90 24.16 7.49
CA VAL A 307 -8.88 24.79 6.15
C VAL A 307 -10.01 25.82 6.01
N GLU A 308 -11.24 25.45 6.36
CA GLU A 308 -12.41 26.32 6.23
C GLU A 308 -12.38 27.49 7.23
N LYS A 309 -11.67 27.35 8.36
CA LYS A 309 -11.45 28.40 9.35
C LYS A 309 -10.36 29.39 8.95
N VAL A 310 -9.23 28.91 8.44
CA VAL A 310 -8.05 29.73 8.14
C VAL A 310 -8.21 30.47 6.83
N PHE A 311 -8.61 29.79 5.76
CA PHE A 311 -8.63 30.34 4.41
C PHE A 311 -9.96 31.05 4.13
N THR A 312 -10.16 32.20 4.77
CA THR A 312 -11.39 33.00 4.66
C THR A 312 -11.11 34.45 4.29
N VAL A 313 -12.12 35.14 3.76
CA VAL A 313 -12.06 36.58 3.47
C VAL A 313 -11.79 37.39 4.73
N ALA A 314 -12.34 36.96 5.87
CA ALA A 314 -12.10 37.60 7.17
C ALA A 314 -10.61 37.55 7.59
N ASN A 315 -9.88 36.51 7.17
CA ASN A 315 -8.45 36.35 7.42
C ASN A 315 -7.57 36.92 6.29
N GLY A 316 -8.14 37.68 5.35
CA GLY A 316 -7.41 38.37 4.29
C GLY A 316 -7.22 37.58 2.99
N TYR A 317 -7.85 36.42 2.83
CA TYR A 317 -7.83 35.66 1.58
C TYR A 317 -8.88 36.19 0.58
N LYS A 318 -8.70 35.92 -0.72
CA LYS A 318 -9.62 36.41 -1.77
C LYS A 318 -11.03 35.80 -1.67
N HIS A 319 -11.13 34.56 -1.21
CA HIS A 319 -12.38 33.81 -1.11
C HIS A 319 -12.36 32.94 0.16
N ASN A 320 -13.54 32.45 0.54
CA ASN A 320 -13.66 31.40 1.55
C ASN A 320 -13.39 30.05 0.90
N ALA A 321 -12.40 29.33 1.43
CA ALA A 321 -12.12 27.97 1.02
C ALA A 321 -13.23 27.03 1.52
N GLU A 322 -13.47 25.98 0.74
CA GLU A 322 -14.45 24.93 1.05
C GLU A 322 -13.84 23.57 0.76
N VAL A 323 -13.94 22.62 1.71
CA VAL A 323 -13.57 21.23 1.44
C VAL A 323 -14.77 20.53 0.81
N ILE A 324 -14.68 20.33 -0.50
CA ILE A 324 -15.78 19.81 -1.31
C ILE A 324 -15.86 18.28 -1.31
N TYR A 325 -14.78 17.61 -0.95
CA TYR A 325 -14.69 16.16 -0.90
C TYR A 325 -13.49 15.69 -0.06
N GLY A 326 -13.53 14.44 0.38
CA GLY A 326 -12.39 13.77 0.99
C GLY A 326 -12.58 12.26 0.96
N ASP A 327 -11.53 11.53 0.65
CA ASP A 327 -11.52 10.07 0.56
C ASP A 327 -10.33 9.51 1.31
N THR A 328 -10.60 8.87 2.46
CA THR A 328 -9.65 8.11 3.28
C THR A 328 -8.48 8.91 3.84
N ASP A 329 -7.55 9.33 2.98
CA ASP A 329 -6.31 10.05 3.27
C ASP A 329 -6.16 11.38 2.54
N SER A 330 -7.12 11.75 1.69
CA SER A 330 -7.08 12.99 0.93
C SER A 330 -8.28 13.90 1.16
N VAL A 331 -8.06 15.21 1.03
CA VAL A 331 -9.09 16.25 1.00
C VAL A 331 -8.97 17.08 -0.28
N MET A 332 -10.11 17.43 -0.87
CA MET A 332 -10.21 18.25 -2.07
C MET A 332 -10.75 19.63 -1.69
N VAL A 333 -9.91 20.64 -1.85
CA VAL A 333 -10.15 22.01 -1.39
C VAL A 333 -10.42 22.91 -2.58
N LYS A 334 -11.55 23.62 -2.53
CA LYS A 334 -11.89 24.71 -3.43
C LYS A 334 -11.48 26.03 -2.78
N PHE A 335 -10.34 26.59 -3.17
CA PHE A 335 -9.88 27.91 -2.68
C PHE A 335 -10.60 29.10 -3.35
N GLY A 336 -11.33 28.86 -4.45
CA GLY A 336 -12.13 29.89 -5.13
C GLY A 336 -11.38 30.78 -6.13
N VAL A 337 -10.06 30.63 -6.25
CA VAL A 337 -9.25 31.34 -7.27
C VAL A 337 -9.47 30.77 -8.67
N ASP A 338 -9.20 31.56 -9.71
CA ASP A 338 -9.51 31.18 -11.11
C ASP A 338 -8.39 30.42 -11.83
N SER A 339 -7.16 30.43 -11.30
CA SER A 339 -5.98 29.87 -11.96
C SER A 339 -5.26 28.82 -11.12
N VAL A 340 -4.68 27.82 -11.79
CA VAL A 340 -3.84 26.79 -11.14
C VAL A 340 -2.63 27.42 -10.45
N ALA A 341 -2.05 28.46 -11.06
CA ALA A 341 -0.89 29.17 -10.54
C ALA A 341 -1.19 29.87 -9.20
N ASP A 342 -2.42 30.36 -9.02
CA ASP A 342 -2.86 30.96 -7.75
C ASP A 342 -3.27 29.89 -6.71
N ALA A 343 -3.78 28.74 -7.15
CA ALA A 343 -4.25 27.68 -6.26
C ALA A 343 -3.10 26.90 -5.60
N MET A 344 -2.01 26.64 -6.34
CA MET A 344 -0.88 25.84 -5.86
C MET A 344 -0.21 26.43 -4.60
N PRO A 345 0.12 27.74 -4.52
CA PRO A 345 0.68 28.32 -3.30
C PRO A 345 -0.22 28.17 -2.07
N LEU A 346 -1.53 28.40 -2.24
CA LEU A 346 -2.52 28.23 -1.17
C LEU A 346 -2.60 26.77 -0.70
N ALA A 347 -2.51 25.82 -1.62
CA ALA A 347 -2.51 24.40 -1.30
C ALA A 347 -1.26 23.98 -0.50
N VAL A 348 -0.08 24.50 -0.87
CA VAL A 348 1.18 24.28 -0.15
C VAL A 348 1.13 24.89 1.25
N GLU A 349 0.59 26.11 1.37
CA GLU A 349 0.38 26.78 2.65
C GLU A 349 -0.57 26.00 3.55
N ALA A 350 -1.73 25.58 3.02
CA ALA A 350 -2.72 24.79 3.74
C ALA A 350 -2.13 23.46 4.22
N ALA A 351 -1.41 22.74 3.35
CA ALA A 351 -0.75 21.49 3.72
C ALA A 351 0.21 21.66 4.90
N LYS A 352 0.98 22.75 4.91
CA LYS A 352 1.91 23.07 6.00
C LYS A 352 1.16 23.40 7.30
N LEU A 353 0.23 24.35 7.26
CA LEU A 353 -0.52 24.80 8.45
C LEU A 353 -1.30 23.66 9.09
N VAL A 354 -1.96 22.83 8.28
CA VAL A 354 -2.72 21.67 8.77
C VAL A 354 -1.78 20.57 9.29
N SER A 355 -0.57 20.42 8.75
CA SER A 355 0.39 19.46 9.31
C SER A 355 0.78 19.82 10.75
N ASP A 356 0.86 21.11 11.07
CA ASP A 356 1.32 21.60 12.38
C ASP A 356 0.28 21.37 13.51
N ILE A 357 -0.99 21.06 13.20
CA ILE A 357 -2.02 20.76 14.21
C ILE A 357 -2.06 19.29 14.66
N PHE A 358 -1.26 18.43 14.04
CA PHE A 358 -1.23 16.99 14.29
C PHE A 358 0.10 16.54 14.92
N PRO A 359 0.09 15.46 15.72
CA PRO A 359 1.32 14.94 16.31
C PRO A 359 2.26 14.41 15.21
N HIS A 360 3.56 14.59 15.42
CA HIS A 360 4.58 13.98 14.58
C HIS A 360 4.43 12.44 14.57
N PRO A 361 4.52 11.74 13.43
CA PRO A 361 4.96 12.19 12.10
C PRO A 361 3.81 12.44 11.09
N ILE A 362 2.59 12.68 11.55
CA ILE A 362 1.44 12.91 10.66
C ILE A 362 1.67 14.18 9.87
N LYS A 363 1.62 14.09 8.55
CA LYS A 363 1.90 15.20 7.65
C LYS A 363 0.96 15.17 6.44
N LEU A 364 0.38 16.32 6.15
CA LEU A 364 -0.39 16.58 4.94
C LEU A 364 0.53 17.17 3.87
N GLU A 365 0.39 16.71 2.63
CA GLU A 365 1.19 17.16 1.49
C GLU A 365 0.27 17.63 0.36
N PHE A 366 0.66 18.71 -0.32
CA PHE A 366 0.04 19.07 -1.59
C PHE A 366 0.41 18.00 -2.63
N GLU A 367 -0.59 17.39 -3.26
CA GLU A 367 -0.37 16.35 -4.26
C GLU A 367 -0.50 16.90 -5.69
N LYS A 368 -1.60 17.64 -5.95
CA LYS A 368 -1.99 18.06 -7.30
C LYS A 368 -3.18 19.02 -7.31
N VAL A 369 -3.44 19.62 -8.47
CA VAL A 369 -4.63 20.42 -8.77
C VAL A 369 -5.39 19.81 -9.96
N TYR A 370 -6.71 19.69 -9.83
CA TYR A 370 -7.63 19.35 -10.93
C TYR A 370 -8.23 20.62 -11.52
N PHE A 371 -8.25 20.74 -12.86
CA PHE A 371 -8.91 21.87 -13.52
C PHE A 371 -9.23 21.59 -15.01
N PRO A 372 -10.52 21.55 -15.41
CA PRO A 372 -11.74 21.53 -14.58
C PRO A 372 -11.92 20.21 -13.80
N TYR A 373 -12.89 20.11 -12.90
CA TYR A 373 -13.12 18.93 -12.06
C TYR A 373 -14.60 18.53 -12.00
N LEU A 374 -14.93 17.28 -12.34
CA LEU A 374 -16.29 16.73 -12.24
C LEU A 374 -16.38 15.75 -11.07
N LEU A 375 -17.17 16.09 -10.05
CA LEU A 375 -17.43 15.25 -8.89
C LEU A 375 -18.87 14.75 -8.91
N MET A 376 -19.07 13.46 -9.21
CA MET A 376 -20.41 12.88 -9.36
C MET A 376 -20.90 12.18 -8.10
N ASN A 377 -20.01 11.45 -7.42
CA ASN A 377 -20.34 10.63 -6.26
C ASN A 377 -19.07 10.25 -5.49
N LYS A 378 -19.26 9.63 -4.32
CA LYS A 378 -18.17 8.99 -3.58
C LYS A 378 -17.39 8.05 -4.51
N LYS A 379 -16.07 8.23 -4.56
CA LYS A 379 -15.13 7.44 -5.40
C LYS A 379 -15.44 7.50 -6.90
N ARG A 380 -16.19 8.51 -7.36
CA ARG A 380 -16.56 8.72 -8.76
C ARG A 380 -16.42 10.19 -9.14
N TYR A 381 -15.23 10.52 -9.63
CA TYR A 381 -14.87 11.83 -10.13
C TYR A 381 -13.92 11.72 -11.31
N CYS A 382 -13.83 12.75 -12.13
CA CYS A 382 -12.87 12.83 -13.23
C CYS A 382 -12.43 14.26 -13.48
N SER A 383 -11.27 14.39 -14.13
CA SER A 383 -10.74 15.65 -14.61
C SER A 383 -9.96 15.39 -15.89
N PRO A 384 -10.12 16.24 -16.92
CA PRO A 384 -9.36 16.08 -18.17
C PRO A 384 -7.89 16.48 -18.00
N ASN A 385 -7.57 17.39 -17.05
CA ASN A 385 -6.22 17.88 -16.83
C ASN A 385 -5.82 17.77 -15.36
N LEU A 386 -4.59 17.32 -15.13
CA LEU A 386 -3.98 17.20 -13.82
C LEU A 386 -2.67 17.99 -13.79
N TYR A 387 -2.48 18.81 -12.75
CA TYR A 387 -1.28 19.61 -12.54
C TYR A 387 -0.60 19.18 -11.23
N ILE A 388 0.68 18.82 -11.28
CA ILE A 388 1.47 18.32 -10.14
C ILE A 388 2.55 19.33 -9.80
#